data_AF-A0A5B2UKD2-F1
#
_entry.id   AF-A0A5B2UKD2-F1
#
_cell.length_a   1.000
_cell.length_b   1.000
_cell.length_c   1.000
_cell.angle_alpha   90.00
_cell.angle_beta   90.00
_cell.angle_gamma   90.00
#
_symmetry.space_group_name_H-M   'P 1'
#
loop_
_entity.id
_entity.type
_entity.pdbx_description
1 polymer ?
#
loop_
_entity_poly.entity_id
_entity_poly.type
_entity_poly.pdbx_seq_one_letter_code
_entity_poly.pdbx_strand_id
1 'polypeptide(L)' 'MRPESPQPAPEPPATLFSVTPRADTQTLLVNASETLNSAREMASTLAFDLDGSQRSLLLAVHQLVEMSGLLVDRALEQVA' A
#
# COMPACT_ATOMS: atom_id res chain seq x y z
N MET A 1 -4.76 -3.40 -54.56
CA MET A 1 -4.65 -3.04 -53.12
C MET A 1 -4.28 -4.31 -52.37
N ARG A 2 -3.14 -4.33 -51.67
CA ARG A 2 -2.73 -5.48 -50.84
C ARG A 2 -3.50 -5.37 -49.51
N PRO A 3 -4.15 -6.43 -49.02
CA PRO A 3 -4.90 -6.34 -47.76
C PRO A 3 -3.92 -6.09 -46.61
N GLU A 4 -4.20 -5.07 -45.80
CA GLU A 4 -3.50 -4.85 -44.54
C GLU A 4 -3.74 -6.05 -43.63
N SER A 5 -2.67 -6.55 -43.03
CA SER A 5 -2.73 -7.63 -42.04
C SER A 5 -3.25 -7.04 -40.72
N PRO A 6 -4.10 -7.75 -39.95
CA PRO A 6 -4.58 -7.24 -38.67
C PRO A 6 -3.39 -6.99 -37.74
N GLN A 7 -3.25 -5.77 -37.23
CA GLN A 7 -2.25 -5.47 -36.20
C GLN A 7 -2.55 -6.32 -34.94
N PRO A 8 -1.54 -6.94 -34.32
CA PRO A 8 -1.73 -7.66 -33.07
C PRO A 8 -2.27 -6.70 -32.01
N ALA A 9 -3.26 -7.15 -31.23
CA ALA A 9 -3.78 -6.39 -30.12
C ALA A 9 -2.63 -6.04 -29.14
N PRO A 10 -2.65 -4.85 -28.50
CA PRO A 10 -1.64 -4.51 -27.51
C PRO A 10 -1.61 -5.57 -26.42
N GLU A 11 -0.42 -6.12 -26.12
CA GLU A 11 -0.28 -7.01 -24.97
C GLU A 11 -0.67 -6.24 -23.70
N PRO A 12 -1.51 -6.81 -22.84
CA PRO A 12 -1.87 -6.16 -21.59
C PRO A 12 -0.60 -5.92 -20.75
N PRO A 13 -0.51 -4.77 -20.05
CA PRO A 13 0.67 -4.46 -19.25
C PRO A 13 0.95 -5.59 -18.25
N ALA A 14 2.21 -6.01 -18.19
CA ALA A 14 2.65 -7.03 -17.25
C ALA A 14 2.40 -6.56 -15.82
N THR A 15 1.46 -7.22 -15.14
CA THR A 15 1.13 -6.92 -13.75
C THR A 15 1.94 -7.84 -12.85
N LEU A 16 2.92 -7.29 -12.13
CA LEU A 16 3.78 -8.07 -11.22
C LEU A 16 3.07 -8.40 -9.89
N PHE A 17 2.19 -7.51 -9.42
CA PHE A 17 1.46 -7.66 -8.17
C PHE A 17 -0.01 -7.36 -8.37
N SER A 18 -0.89 -8.20 -7.81
CA SER A 18 -2.33 -7.97 -7.80
C SER A 18 -2.94 -8.47 -6.50
N VAL A 19 -4.02 -7.83 -6.07
CA VAL A 19 -4.86 -8.33 -4.99
C VAL A 19 -5.92 -9.24 -5.59
N THR A 20 -5.97 -10.49 -5.14
CA THR A 20 -6.95 -11.46 -5.65
C THR A 20 -8.38 -11.04 -5.25
N PRO A 21 -9.36 -11.05 -6.18
CA PRO A 21 -10.74 -10.70 -5.86
C PRO A 21 -11.43 -11.74 -4.97
N ARG A 22 -10.78 -12.88 -4.71
CA ARG A 22 -11.26 -13.94 -3.81
C ARG A 22 -10.84 -13.76 -2.36
N ALA A 23 -9.95 -12.80 -2.07
CA ALA A 23 -9.54 -12.55 -0.69
C ALA A 23 -10.72 -12.02 0.12
N ASP A 24 -10.95 -12.61 1.30
CA ASP A 24 -11.93 -12.09 2.24
C ASP A 24 -11.45 -10.77 2.88
N THR A 25 -12.38 -10.04 3.48
CA THR A 25 -12.09 -8.73 4.09
C THR A 25 -11.09 -8.84 5.23
N GLN A 26 -11.14 -9.91 6.02
CA GLN A 26 -10.21 -10.12 7.13
C GLN A 26 -8.77 -10.27 6.61
N THR A 27 -8.55 -11.09 5.59
CA THR A 27 -7.25 -11.30 4.95
C THR A 27 -6.70 -10.00 4.40
N LEU A 28 -7.54 -9.20 3.74
CA LEU A 28 -7.15 -7.88 3.23
C LEU A 28 -6.73 -6.93 4.35
N LEU A 29 -7.49 -6.89 5.44
CA LEU A 29 -7.22 -6.02 6.59
C LEU A 29 -5.98 -6.45 7.38
N VAL A 30 -5.74 -7.75 7.55
CA VAL A 30 -4.49 -8.27 8.15
C VAL A 30 -3.28 -7.83 7.32
N ASN A 31 -3.30 -8.05 6.00
CA ASN A 31 -2.21 -7.63 5.13
C ASN A 31 -2.01 -6.11 5.13
N ALA A 32 -3.10 -5.34 5.21
CA ALA A 32 -3.03 -3.89 5.34
C ALA A 32 -2.39 -3.46 6.67
N SER A 33 -2.76 -4.11 7.78
CA SER A 33 -2.17 -3.85 9.11
C SER A 33 -0.67 -4.16 9.12
N GLU A 34 -0.25 -5.30 8.57
CA GLU A 34 1.17 -5.67 8.44
C GLU A 34 1.96 -4.69 7.57
N THR A 35 1.37 -4.23 6.46
CA THR A 35 1.97 -3.23 5.57
C THR A 35 2.14 -1.88 6.28
N LEU A 36 1.13 -1.45 7.04
CA LEU A 36 1.18 -0.21 7.82
C LEU A 36 2.20 -0.30 8.95
N ASN A 37 2.32 -1.45 9.63
CA ASN A 37 3.32 -1.67 10.66
C ASN A 37 4.75 -1.56 10.08
N SER A 38 4.97 -2.11 8.88
CA SER A 38 6.24 -1.98 8.16
C SER A 38 6.53 -0.50 7.81
N ALA A 39 5.53 0.24 7.33
CA ALA A 39 5.65 1.67 7.03
C ALA A 39 5.97 2.51 8.28
N ARG A 40 5.33 2.19 9.41
CA ARG A 40 5.57 2.80 10.72
C ARG A 40 7.02 2.63 11.15
N GLU A 41 7.55 1.40 11.07
CA GLU A 41 8.95 1.11 11.44
C GLU A 41 9.95 1.87 10.55
N MET A 42 9.72 1.92 9.24
CA MET A 42 10.55 2.70 8.32
C MET A 42 10.51 4.20 8.63
N ALA A 43 9.31 4.76 8.82
CA ALA A 43 9.14 6.18 9.13
C ALA A 43 9.77 6.55 10.47
N SER A 44 9.64 5.68 11.48
CA SER A 44 10.30 5.85 12.78
C SER A 44 11.82 5.82 12.63
N THR A 45 12.36 4.86 11.87
CA THR A 45 13.81 4.73 11.65
C THR A 45 14.37 5.98 10.96
N LEU A 46 13.77 6.39 9.84
CA LEU A 46 14.21 7.54 9.06
C LEU A 46 14.04 8.87 9.81
N ALA A 47 13.11 8.97 10.76
CA ALA A 47 12.93 10.19 11.56
C ALA A 47 14.15 10.48 12.45
N PHE A 48 14.93 9.46 12.83
CA PHE A 48 16.20 9.67 13.55
C PHE A 48 17.30 10.19 12.62
N ASP A 49 17.31 9.78 11.35
CA ASP A 49 18.38 10.10 10.38
C ASP A 49 18.22 11.48 9.70
N LEU A 50 17.01 12.04 9.67
CA LEU A 50 16.71 13.33 9.03
C LEU A 50 16.68 14.46 10.06
N ASP A 51 16.97 15.70 9.66
CA ASP A 51 16.87 16.89 10.53
C ASP A 51 15.91 17.97 9.99
N GLY A 52 15.60 18.96 10.82
CA GLY A 52 14.87 20.17 10.43
C GLY A 52 13.49 19.92 9.81
N SER A 53 13.22 20.56 8.67
CA SER A 53 11.93 20.48 7.97
C SER A 53 11.63 19.08 7.42
N GLN A 54 12.65 18.31 7.02
CA GLN A 54 12.48 16.96 6.50
C GLN A 54 12.04 16.00 7.61
N ARG A 55 12.67 16.07 8.79
CA ARG A 55 12.20 15.33 9.98
C ARG A 55 10.75 15.67 10.32
N SER A 56 10.41 16.95 10.30
CA SER A 56 9.05 17.42 10.61
C SER A 56 8.00 16.85 9.63
N LEU A 57 8.32 16.85 8.33
CA LEU A 57 7.45 16.25 7.30
C LEU A 57 7.30 14.74 7.51
N LEU A 58 8.40 14.03 7.79
CA LEU A 58 8.36 12.59 8.02
C LEU A 58 7.57 12.22 9.28
N LEU A 59 7.69 12.99 10.36
CA LEU A 59 6.87 12.81 11.57
C LEU A 59 5.38 13.01 11.28
N ALA A 60 5.02 13.97 10.42
CA ALA A 60 3.64 14.15 9.99
C ALA A 60 3.13 12.92 9.21
N VAL A 61 3.94 12.36 8.31
CA VAL A 61 3.62 11.10 7.60
C VAL A 61 3.48 9.94 8.60
N HIS A 62 4.41 9.81 9.55
CA HIS A 62 4.36 8.79 10.59
C HIS A 62 3.04 8.88 11.38
N GLN A 63 2.60 10.08 11.76
CA GLN A 63 1.33 10.27 12.46
C GLN A 63 0.11 9.87 11.61
N LEU A 64 0.12 10.12 10.30
CA LEU A 64 -0.92 9.65 9.38
C LEU A 64 -0.96 8.11 9.29
N VAL A 65 0.20 7.46 9.28
CA VAL A 65 0.32 6.00 9.29
C VAL A 65 -0.24 5.41 10.57
N GLU A 66 0.11 5.99 11.74
CA GLU A 66 -0.43 5.57 13.04
C GLU A 66 -1.97 5.65 13.07
N MET A 67 -2.54 6.77 12.63
CA MET A 67 -3.99 6.93 12.57
C MET A 67 -4.65 5.95 11.59
N SER A 68 -4.00 5.65 10.47
CA SER A 68 -4.49 4.66 9.51
C SER A 68 -4.47 3.25 10.11
N GLY A 69 -3.44 2.91 10.88
CA GLY A 69 -3.35 1.66 11.63
C GLY A 69 -4.53 1.46 12.57
N LEU A 70 -4.84 2.48 13.39
CA LEU A 70 -5.99 2.43 14.31
C LEU A 70 -7.32 2.18 13.59
N LEU A 71 -7.53 2.77 12.41
CA LEU A 71 -8.73 2.55 11.60
C LEU A 71 -8.80 1.11 11.07
N VAL A 72 -7.67 0.58 10.58
CA VAL A 72 -7.58 -0.79 10.07
C VAL A 72 -7.76 -1.81 11.18
N ASP A 73 -7.13 -1.61 12.32
CA ASP A 73 -7.26 -2.51 13.48
C ASP A 73 -8.72 -2.53 13.96
N ARG A 74 -9.36 -1.36 14.04
CA ARG A 74 -10.79 -1.28 14.39
C ARG A 74 -11.67 -1.99 13.37
N ALA A 75 -11.37 -1.88 12.08
CA ALA A 75 -12.11 -2.58 11.03
C ALA A 75 -11.89 -4.10 11.10
N LEU A 76 -10.66 -4.53 11.42
CA LEU A 76 -10.32 -5.94 11.57
C LEU A 76 -11.10 -6.57 12.72
N GLU A 77 -11.21 -5.88 13.85
CA GLU A 77 -12.06 -6.29 14.98
C GLU A 77 -13.55 -6.42 14.63
N GLN A 78 -14.05 -5.72 13.60
CA GLN A 78 -15.46 -5.83 13.18
C GLN A 78 -15.74 -7.07 12.34
N VAL A 79 -14.71 -7.64 11.72
CA VAL A 79 -14.82 -8.78 10.80
C VAL A 79 -14.21 -10.07 11.34
N ALA A 80 -13.48 -10.00 12.47
CA ALA A 80 -12.97 -11.13 13.24
C ALA A 80 -14.08 -11.82 14.04
#